data_AF-A0A8J3AK51-F1
#
_entry.id   AF-A0A8J3AK51-F1
#
_cell.length_a   1.000
_cell.length_b   1.000
_cell.length_c   1.000
_cell.angle_alpha   90.00
_cell.angle_beta   90.00
_cell.angle_gamma   90.00
#
_symmetry.space_group_name_H-M   'P 1'
#
loop_
_entity.id
_entity.type
_entity.pdbx_description
1 polymer ?
#
loop_
_entity_poly.entity_id
_entity_poly.type
_entity_poly.pdbx_seq_one_letter_code
_entity_poly.pdbx_strand_id
1 'polypeptide(L)' 'MKISEEFNVKNASGQVITLQNIVAGKTYLDYGYNTLPTNFIGYRVKDTNGTAEKQEDGSFKLSIEPGIFKRI' A
#
# COMPACT_ATOMS: atom_id res chain seq x y z
N MET A 1 0.93 -14.59 1.25
CA MET A 1 0.58 -13.28 1.84
C MET A 1 -0.92 -13.19 2.02
N LYS A 2 -1.39 -12.23 2.81
CA LYS A 2 -2.80 -11.80 2.81
C LYS A 2 -2.92 -10.29 2.91
N ILE A 3 -3.96 -9.72 2.32
CA ILE A 3 -4.36 -8.34 2.58
C ILE A 3 -5.06 -8.34 3.95
N SER A 4 -4.50 -7.65 4.92
CA SER A 4 -5.06 -7.50 6.27
C SER A 4 -6.01 -6.32 6.38
N GLU A 5 -5.74 -5.26 5.61
CA GLU A 5 -6.51 -4.02 5.64
C GLU A 5 -6.39 -3.33 4.27
N GLU A 6 -7.45 -2.66 3.83
CA GLU A 6 -7.46 -1.74 2.69
C GLU A 6 -8.01 -0.39 3.17
N PHE A 7 -7.28 0.70 2.91
CA PHE A 7 -7.67 2.04 3.34
C PHE A 7 -7.19 3.11 2.38
N ASN A 8 -7.84 4.26 2.41
CA ASN A 8 -7.48 5.38 1.55
C ASN A 8 -6.51 6.33 2.27
N VAL A 9 -5.59 6.88 1.51
CA VAL A 9 -4.67 7.94 1.93
C VAL A 9 -4.76 9.11 0.97
N LYS A 10 -4.54 10.32 1.47
CA LYS A 10 -4.64 11.56 0.72
C LYS A 10 -3.38 12.40 0.87
N ASN A 11 -2.88 12.99 -0.22
CA ASN A 11 -1.78 13.96 -0.16
C ASN A 11 -2.28 15.41 -0.02
N ALA A 12 -1.35 16.33 0.18
CA ALA A 12 -1.63 17.77 0.30
C ALA A 12 -2.31 18.36 -0.96
N SER A 13 -2.04 17.79 -2.14
CA SER A 13 -2.64 18.20 -3.42
C SER A 13 -4.09 17.72 -3.60
N GLY A 14 -4.59 16.89 -2.69
CA GLY A 14 -5.96 16.40 -2.72
C GLY A 14 -6.14 15.03 -3.36
N GLN A 15 -5.07 14.42 -3.87
CA GLN A 15 -5.09 13.12 -4.53
C GLN A 15 -5.28 12.01 -3.51
N VAL A 16 -6.18 11.08 -3.83
CA VAL A 16 -6.54 9.95 -2.98
C VAL A 16 -6.03 8.66 -3.62
N ILE A 17 -5.34 7.84 -2.83
CA ILE A 17 -4.80 6.55 -3.24
C ILE A 17 -5.22 5.50 -2.22
N THR A 18 -5.50 4.29 -2.70
CA THR A 18 -5.83 3.16 -1.84
C THR A 18 -4.59 2.33 -1.53
N LEU A 19 -4.29 2.15 -0.24
CA LEU A 19 -3.25 1.27 0.27
C LEU A 19 -3.83 -0.03 0.79
N GLN A 20 -3.09 -1.12 0.59
CA GLN A 20 -3.37 -2.45 1.09
C GLN A 20 -2.24 -2.86 2.03
N ASN A 21 -2.57 -3.16 3.28
CA ASN A 21 -1.64 -3.71 4.25
C ASN A 21 -1.47 -5.21 3.97
N ILE A 22 -0.30 -5.59 3.47
CA ILE A 22 0.08 -6.96 3.15
C ILE A 22 0.84 -7.55 4.33
N VAL A 23 0.31 -8.65 4.89
CA VAL A 23 0.93 -9.37 6.01
C VAL A 23 1.20 -10.84 5.65
N ALA A 24 2.04 -11.47 6.46
CA ALA A 24 2.26 -12.91 6.37
C ALA A 24 0.93 -13.67 6.57
N GLY A 25 0.73 -14.70 5.76
CA GLY A 25 -0.48 -15.51 5.79
C GLY A 25 -0.74 -16.20 4.46
N LYS A 26 -1.67 -17.17 4.49
CA LYS A 26 -2.24 -17.77 3.27
C LYS A 26 -3.60 -17.13 3.07
N THR A 27 -3.77 -16.42 1.96
CA THR A 27 -5.10 -16.14 1.42
C THR A 27 -5.08 -16.45 -0.07
N TYR A 28 -6.26 -16.67 -0.63
CA TYR A 28 -6.46 -16.71 -2.07
C TYR A 28 -6.31 -15.28 -2.57
N LEU A 29 -5.08 -14.80 -2.78
CA LEU A 29 -4.89 -13.47 -3.36
C LEU A 29 -5.26 -13.54 -4.84
N ASP A 30 -6.45 -13.01 -5.12
CA ASP A 30 -6.80 -12.15 -6.23
C ASP A 30 -5.79 -12.15 -7.40
N TYR A 31 -6.29 -12.61 -8.54
CA TYR A 31 -5.72 -12.45 -9.88
C TYR A 31 -5.23 -11.02 -10.10
N GLY A 32 -3.94 -10.78 -9.95
CA GLY A 32 -3.34 -9.49 -10.23
C GLY A 32 -1.93 -9.68 -10.76
N TYR A 33 -1.59 -8.96 -11.83
CA TYR A 33 -0.25 -8.84 -12.42
C TYR A 33 0.71 -8.12 -11.47
N ASN A 34 0.94 -8.68 -10.29
CA ASN A 34 1.84 -8.10 -9.31
C ASN A 34 3.16 -8.85 -9.32
N THR A 35 4.26 -8.09 -9.46
CA THR A 35 5.63 -8.62 -9.49
C THR A 35 6.34 -8.46 -8.14
N LEU A 36 5.62 -8.13 -7.06
CA LEU A 36 6.20 -8.06 -5.73
C LEU A 36 6.69 -9.44 -5.26
N PRO A 37 7.79 -9.51 -4.49
CA PRO A 37 8.33 -10.77 -3.99
C PRO A 37 7.28 -11.54 -3.20
N THR A 38 7.18 -12.86 -3.36
CA THR A 38 6.16 -13.73 -2.70
C THR A 38 6.09 -13.61 -1.16
N ASN A 39 7.14 -13.07 -0.54
CA ASN A 39 7.25 -12.88 0.91
C ASN A 39 7.22 -11.39 1.34
N PHE A 40 6.84 -10.47 0.44
CA PHE A 40 6.61 -9.07 0.78
C PHE A 40 5.58 -8.91 1.92
N ILE A 41 5.96 -8.08 2.89
CA ILE A 41 5.15 -7.66 4.03
C ILE A 41 5.31 -6.15 4.12
N GLY A 42 4.19 -5.42 4.17
CA GLY A 42 4.20 -3.96 4.16
C GLY A 42 2.97 -3.39 3.45
N TYR A 43 3.01 -2.10 3.11
CA TYR A 43 1.91 -1.44 2.42
C TYR A 43 2.15 -1.46 0.92
N ARG A 44 1.11 -1.82 0.17
CA ARG A 44 1.08 -1.82 -1.29
C ARG A 44 0.05 -0.80 -1.76
N VAL A 45 0.33 -0.13 -2.86
CA VAL A 45 -0.68 0.65 -3.58
C VAL A 45 -1.56 -0.31 -4.39
N LYS A 46 -2.87 -0.23 -4.17
CA LYS A 46 -3.85 -1.11 -4.82
C LYS A 46 -3.64 -1.15 -6.35
N ASP A 47 -3.79 -2.33 -6.93
CA ASP A 47 -3.68 -2.60 -8.38
C ASP A 47 -2.37 -2.17 -9.06
N THR A 48 -1.31 -1.93 -8.27
CA THR A 48 0.02 -1.59 -8.81
C THR A 48 1.14 -2.35 -8.08
N ASN A 49 2.36 -2.22 -8.59
CA ASN A 49 3.58 -2.68 -7.91
C ASN A 49 4.16 -1.62 -6.95
N GLY A 50 3.48 -0.49 -6.77
CA GLY A 50 3.93 0.56 -5.86
C GLY A 50 3.86 0.10 -4.42
N THR A 51 4.88 0.42 -3.64
CA THR A 51 4.90 0.19 -2.19
C THR A 51 4.75 1.50 -1.45
N ALA A 52 4.36 1.42 -0.18
CA ALA A 52 4.31 2.57 0.70
C ALA A 52 5.05 2.29 2.01
N GLU A 53 5.83 3.28 2.44
CA GLU A 53 6.57 3.26 3.70
C GLU A 53 5.85 4.15 4.71
N LYS A 54 5.42 3.53 5.81
CA LYS A 54 4.82 4.27 6.93
C LYS A 54 5.91 5.05 7.67
N GLN A 55 5.69 6.34 7.84
CA GLN A 55 6.56 7.25 8.58
C GLN A 55 6.18 7.27 10.08
N GLU A 56 7.06 7.80 10.92
CA GLU A 56 6.84 7.89 12.38
C GLU A 56 5.62 8.73 12.75
N ASP A 57 5.28 9.75 11.96
CA ASP A 57 4.09 10.60 12.18
C ASP A 57 2.77 9.92 11.77
N GLY A 58 2.82 8.67 11.28
CA GLY A 58 1.67 7.94 10.77
C GLY A 58 1.30 8.28 9.34
N SER A 59 2.09 9.09 8.65
CA SER A 59 1.97 9.32 7.21
C SER A 59 2.59 8.18 6.40
N PHE A 60 2.34 8.19 5.09
CA PHE A 60 2.80 7.19 4.13
C PHE A 60 3.54 7.87 3.00
N LYS A 61 4.73 7.38 2.70
CA LYS A 61 5.52 7.78 1.53
C LYS A 61 5.40 6.69 0.47
N LEU A 62 4.91 7.03 -0.72
CA LEU A 62 4.72 6.07 -1.81
C LEU A 62 5.97 5.98 -2.68
N SER A 63 6.25 4.80 -3.23
CA SER A 63 7.37 4.60 -4.16
C SER A 63 7.07 5.12 -5.57
N ILE A 64 5.79 5.16 -5.95
CA ILE A 64 5.32 5.54 -7.29
C ILE A 64 5.04 7.03 -7.42
N GLU A 65 4.89 7.74 -6.30
CA GLU A 65 4.50 9.14 -6.31
C GLU A 65 5.26 9.91 -5.24
N PRO A 66 5.97 10.99 -5.60
CA PRO A 66 6.64 11.84 -4.64
C PRO A 66 5.60 12.60 -3.82
N GLY A 67 5.57 12.37 -2.51
CA GLY A 67 4.66 13.07 -1.61
C GLY A 67 4.47 12.34 -0.29
N ILE A 68 3.87 13.06 0.66
CA ILE A 68 3.45 12.51 1.95
C ILE A 68 1.92 12.38 1.93
N PHE A 69 1.44 11.19 2.25
CA PHE A 69 0.03 10.83 2.24
C PHE A 69 -0.43 10.50 3.65
N LYS A 70 -1.64 10.90 4.01
CA LYS A 70 -2.21 10.62 5.33
C LYS A 70 -3.51 9.85 5.18
N ARG A 71 -3.75 8.92 6.12
CA ARG A 71 -5.00 8.16 6.15
C ARG A 71 -6.18 9.13 6.30
N ILE A 72 -7.25 8.86 5.55
CA ILE A 72 -8.53 9.58 5.61
C ILE A 72 -9.65 8.66 6.07
#